data_AF-A0A2J6QJL9-F1
#
_entry.id   AF-A0A2J6QJL9-F1
#
_cell.length_a   1.000
_cell.length_b   1.000
_cell.length_c   1.000
_cell.angle_alpha   90.00
_cell.angle_beta   90.00
_cell.angle_gamma   90.00
#
_symmetry.space_group_name_H-M   'P 1'
#
loop_
_entity.id
_entity.type
_entity.pdbx_description
1 polymer ?
#
loop_
_entity_poly.entity_id
_entity_poly.type
_entity_poly.pdbx_seq_one_letter_code
_entity_poly.pdbx_strand_id
1 'polypeptide(L)'
;MRWLDLSFQIILRLQLQSRYEDVKSVALDGTTYISSVKAIVPSDPRGLRRPPLNFDAPAHTLYRTALDRTLKPTRLKRLEKALEAHAEKELAPMLEAGGGDICTVFSAKLYKTAETLLENRRQNPRCPEDEPASSLLLEKDTEGNFLDNNQLIACLRQSLVIGMVAPPLLIGAICNHLSQDQELQTQLRSDLSFARTAPRTVSLQEINPGEPITLPYAAANRDPSIFPDPDQFNLNRENLTSHLGFGRGRH
;
A
#
# COMPACT_ATOMS: atom_id res chain seq x y z
N MET A 1 -25.27 -8.08 -19.53
CA MET A 1 -25.60 -9.34 -18.81
C MET A 1 -24.43 -10.31 -19.04
N ARG A 2 -23.98 -11.07 -18.02
CA ARG A 2 -22.82 -12.00 -18.07
C ARG A 2 -21.46 -11.37 -18.47
N TRP A 3 -20.88 -10.61 -17.56
CA TRP A 3 -19.48 -10.14 -17.63
C TRP A 3 -18.88 -10.14 -16.22
N LEU A 4 -17.79 -10.89 -16.02
CA LEU A 4 -16.76 -10.79 -14.95
C LEU A 4 -15.78 -12.00 -14.90
N ASP A 5 -16.04 -13.05 -15.70
CA ASP A 5 -15.27 -14.30 -15.63
C ASP A 5 -13.82 -14.21 -16.18
N LEU A 6 -12.89 -14.87 -15.45
CA LEU A 6 -11.69 -15.56 -15.97
C LEU A 6 -10.41 -14.78 -16.36
N SER A 7 -10.24 -13.48 -16.07
CA SER A 7 -9.07 -12.74 -16.62
C SER A 7 -8.18 -11.90 -15.70
N PHE A 8 -8.58 -11.61 -14.46
CA PHE A 8 -7.63 -11.08 -13.46
C PHE A 8 -6.68 -12.16 -12.87
N GLN A 9 -6.94 -13.42 -13.22
CA GLN A 9 -6.36 -14.64 -12.64
C GLN A 9 -4.88 -14.90 -12.97
N ILE A 10 -4.13 -13.92 -13.48
CA ILE A 10 -3.01 -14.25 -14.37
C ILE A 10 -1.62 -13.72 -13.97
N ILE A 11 -1.42 -12.43 -13.67
CA ILE A 11 -0.12 -11.98 -13.07
C ILE A 11 0.05 -12.63 -11.68
N LEU A 12 -1.05 -12.91 -11.01
CA LEU A 12 -1.11 -13.81 -9.88
C LEU A 12 -2.35 -14.68 -10.14
N ARG A 13 -2.41 -15.95 -9.68
CA ARG A 13 -3.69 -16.74 -9.67
C ARG A 13 -4.81 -16.13 -8.80
N LEU A 14 -4.82 -14.80 -8.61
CA LEU A 14 -5.77 -13.99 -7.86
C LEU A 14 -7.07 -13.91 -8.63
N GLN A 15 -8.09 -14.59 -8.11
CA GLN A 15 -9.45 -14.21 -8.41
C GLN A 15 -9.67 -12.79 -7.82
N LEU A 16 -10.16 -11.86 -8.65
CA LEU A 16 -10.42 -10.48 -8.24
C LEU A 16 -11.92 -10.32 -8.00
N GLN A 17 -12.30 -10.02 -6.77
CA GLN A 17 -13.68 -9.70 -6.43
C GLN A 17 -13.83 -8.18 -6.50
N SER A 18 -14.47 -7.61 -7.54
CA SER A 18 -14.52 -6.15 -7.72
C SER A 18 -15.81 -5.49 -7.23
N ARG A 19 -16.91 -6.25 -7.13
CA ARG A 19 -18.19 -5.74 -6.64
C ARG A 19 -18.15 -5.54 -5.14
N TYR A 20 -18.91 -4.57 -4.65
CA TYR A 20 -18.89 -4.22 -3.24
C TYR A 20 -19.28 -5.38 -2.31
N GLU A 21 -20.37 -6.09 -2.60
CA GLU A 21 -20.84 -7.21 -1.75
C GLU A 21 -19.90 -8.43 -1.80
N ASP A 22 -19.23 -8.68 -2.92
CA ASP A 22 -18.24 -9.76 -3.03
C ASP A 22 -16.98 -9.43 -2.20
N VAL A 23 -16.46 -8.20 -2.30
CA VAL A 23 -15.33 -7.74 -1.44
C VAL A 23 -15.70 -7.80 0.04
N LYS A 24 -16.88 -7.31 0.40
CA LYS A 24 -17.39 -7.22 1.77
C LYS A 24 -17.62 -8.61 2.38
N SER A 25 -18.20 -9.54 1.63
CA SER A 25 -18.45 -10.91 2.11
C SER A 25 -17.15 -11.69 2.31
N VAL A 26 -16.20 -11.62 1.36
CA VAL A 26 -14.88 -12.25 1.47
C VAL A 26 -14.08 -11.68 2.64
N ALA A 27 -14.10 -10.36 2.86
CA ALA A 27 -13.44 -9.72 3.99
C ALA A 27 -14.04 -10.12 5.36
N LEU A 28 -15.34 -10.38 5.43
CA LEU A 28 -16.01 -10.83 6.64
C LEU A 28 -15.74 -12.31 6.96
N ASP A 29 -15.69 -13.19 5.95
CA ASP A 29 -15.44 -14.62 6.14
C ASP A 29 -13.96 -15.00 6.22
N GLY A 30 -13.31 -14.56 7.30
CA GLY A 30 -11.98 -15.04 7.69
C GLY A 30 -11.94 -16.48 8.23
N THR A 31 -12.90 -17.34 7.87
CA THR A 31 -12.82 -18.81 8.09
C THR A 31 -12.62 -19.55 6.76
N THR A 32 -13.22 -19.05 5.69
CA THR A 32 -12.95 -19.50 4.32
C THR A 32 -11.74 -18.79 3.73
N TYR A 33 -11.60 -17.48 3.97
CA TYR A 33 -10.57 -16.65 3.32
C TYR A 33 -9.50 -16.25 4.34
N ILE A 34 -8.39 -16.99 4.32
CA ILE A 34 -7.37 -16.97 5.38
C ILE A 34 -6.13 -16.14 5.00
N SER A 35 -5.65 -15.33 5.95
CA SER A 35 -4.48 -14.44 5.79
C SER A 35 -3.14 -15.13 6.10
N SER A 36 -3.16 -16.26 6.82
CA SER A 36 -1.94 -16.90 7.34
C SER A 36 -1.14 -17.71 6.33
N VAL A 37 -1.70 -18.09 5.19
CA VAL A 37 -0.93 -18.74 4.12
C VAL A 37 -0.21 -17.69 3.27
N LYS A 38 -0.93 -16.64 2.86
CA LYS A 38 -0.37 -15.65 1.93
C LYS A 38 -1.22 -14.36 1.89
N ALA A 39 -0.79 -13.31 2.58
CA ALA A 39 -1.38 -11.95 2.47
C ALA A 39 -0.47 -11.01 1.65
N ILE A 40 -1.03 -9.99 0.99
CA ILE A 40 -0.26 -9.03 0.17
C ILE A 40 0.32 -7.92 1.07
N VAL A 41 1.31 -8.31 1.87
CA VAL A 41 2.22 -7.41 2.58
C VAL A 41 3.63 -7.74 2.08
N PRO A 42 4.53 -6.75 1.85
CA PRO A 42 5.91 -7.03 1.48
C PRO A 42 6.55 -8.02 2.46
N SER A 43 7.29 -9.00 1.96
CA SER A 43 7.97 -9.98 2.80
C SER A 43 8.97 -9.29 3.74
N ASP A 44 9.05 -9.73 4.99
CA ASP A 44 10.21 -9.40 5.82
C ASP A 44 11.44 -10.16 5.28
N PRO A 45 12.59 -9.51 5.06
CA PRO A 45 13.78 -10.17 4.49
C PRO A 45 14.34 -11.30 5.39
N ARG A 46 13.92 -11.39 6.66
CA ARG A 46 14.27 -12.47 7.59
C ARG A 46 13.24 -13.62 7.59
N GLY A 47 12.27 -13.59 6.69
CA GLY A 47 11.19 -14.59 6.61
C GLY A 47 10.12 -14.49 7.71
N LEU A 48 10.14 -13.43 8.53
CA LEU A 48 9.21 -13.26 9.64
C LEU A 48 7.79 -12.91 9.18
N ARG A 49 6.80 -13.67 9.67
CA ARG A 49 5.38 -13.31 9.56
C ARG A 49 5.10 -12.03 10.35
N ARG A 50 4.32 -11.11 9.80
CA ARG A 50 3.97 -9.83 10.42
C ARG A 50 2.64 -9.95 11.18
N PRO A 51 2.62 -9.94 12.52
CA PRO A 51 1.37 -9.93 13.27
C PRO A 51 0.74 -8.51 13.26
N PRO A 52 -0.60 -8.38 13.28
CA PRO A 52 -1.59 -9.46 13.19
C PRO A 52 -1.83 -9.95 11.75
N LEU A 53 -1.39 -9.18 10.74
CA LEU A 53 -1.77 -9.30 9.33
C LEU A 53 -1.50 -10.67 8.66
N ASN A 54 -0.56 -11.47 9.14
CA ASN A 54 -0.24 -12.81 8.63
C ASN A 54 -0.75 -13.96 9.51
N PHE A 55 -1.81 -13.73 10.28
CA PHE A 55 -2.40 -14.71 11.20
C PHE A 55 -3.92 -14.70 11.09
N ASP A 56 -4.53 -15.87 11.29
CA ASP A 56 -5.97 -16.06 11.39
C ASP A 56 -6.38 -16.40 12.83
N ALA A 57 -7.68 -16.36 13.14
CA ALA A 57 -8.17 -16.74 14.46
C ALA A 57 -7.87 -18.24 14.75
N PRO A 58 -7.50 -18.62 15.99
CA PRO A 58 -7.41 -17.77 17.18
C PRO A 58 -6.08 -17.01 17.34
N ALA A 59 -5.03 -17.37 16.60
CA ALA A 59 -3.69 -16.77 16.75
C ALA A 59 -3.67 -15.25 16.47
N HIS A 60 -4.44 -14.79 15.48
CA HIS A 60 -4.70 -13.37 15.20
C HIS A 60 -5.15 -12.59 16.44
N THR A 61 -6.08 -13.18 17.20
CA THR A 61 -6.85 -12.50 18.25
C THR A 61 -5.96 -11.97 19.37
N LEU A 62 -4.87 -12.66 19.71
CA LEU A 62 -3.96 -12.22 20.79
C LEU A 62 -3.22 -10.93 20.40
N TYR A 63 -2.73 -10.85 19.15
CA TYR A 63 -2.03 -9.67 18.63
C TYR A 63 -2.99 -8.49 18.44
N ARG A 64 -4.17 -8.76 17.87
CA ARG A 64 -5.23 -7.77 17.70
C ARG A 64 -5.68 -7.21 19.06
N THR A 65 -5.91 -8.06 20.06
CA THR A 65 -6.25 -7.65 21.44
C THR A 65 -5.16 -6.79 22.07
N ALA A 66 -3.88 -7.06 21.81
CA ALA A 66 -2.78 -6.23 22.30
C ALA A 66 -2.79 -4.82 21.69
N LEU A 67 -3.04 -4.70 20.38
CA LEU A 67 -3.16 -3.43 19.67
C LEU A 67 -4.44 -2.66 20.04
N ASP A 68 -5.58 -3.32 20.16
CA ASP A 68 -6.85 -2.64 20.48
C ASP A 68 -6.82 -1.97 21.86
N ARG A 69 -5.96 -2.42 22.79
CA ARG A 69 -5.72 -1.73 24.07
C ARG A 69 -5.10 -0.34 23.90
N THR A 70 -4.30 -0.11 22.85
CA THR A 70 -3.65 1.18 22.58
C THR A 70 -4.49 2.06 21.64
N LEU A 71 -5.39 1.46 20.85
CA LEU A 71 -6.21 2.12 19.84
C LEU A 71 -7.67 2.43 20.28
N LYS A 72 -8.03 2.21 21.55
CA LYS A 72 -9.39 2.51 22.04
C LYS A 72 -9.76 3.98 21.82
N PRO A 73 -11.02 4.31 21.44
CA PRO A 73 -11.47 5.69 21.27
C PRO A 73 -11.21 6.59 22.49
N THR A 74 -11.37 6.05 23.70
CA THR A 74 -11.07 6.77 24.96
C THR A 74 -9.60 7.10 25.15
N ARG A 75 -8.69 6.34 24.53
CA ARG A 75 -7.25 6.64 24.51
C ARG A 75 -6.89 7.61 23.40
N LEU A 76 -7.49 7.47 22.21
CA LEU A 76 -7.32 8.43 21.12
C LEU A 76 -7.79 9.83 21.53
N LYS A 77 -8.95 9.95 22.18
CA LYS A 77 -9.46 11.21 22.74
C LYS A 77 -8.54 11.85 23.80
N ARG A 78 -7.73 11.06 24.51
CA ARG A 78 -6.70 11.58 25.43
C ARG A 78 -5.44 12.08 24.72
N LEU A 79 -5.23 11.66 23.48
CA LEU A 79 -4.11 12.10 22.64
C LEU A 79 -4.49 13.26 21.72
N GLU A 80 -5.79 13.47 21.46
CA GLU A 80 -6.36 14.53 20.60
C GLU A 80 -5.62 15.87 20.72
N LYS A 81 -5.62 16.51 21.90
CA LYS A 81 -4.90 17.78 22.14
C LYS A 81 -3.40 17.75 21.87
N ALA A 82 -2.74 16.61 22.09
CA ALA A 82 -1.31 16.47 21.83
C ALA A 82 -1.02 16.24 20.33
N LEU A 83 -1.95 15.61 19.61
CA LEU A 83 -1.90 15.45 18.15
C LEU A 83 -2.23 16.78 17.45
N GLU A 84 -3.22 17.53 17.94
CA GLU A 84 -3.54 18.90 17.49
C GLU A 84 -2.32 19.80 17.65
N ALA A 85 -1.77 19.94 18.86
CA ALA A 85 -0.58 20.77 19.12
C ALA A 85 0.66 20.32 18.31
N HIS A 86 0.79 19.02 18.00
CA HIS A 86 1.84 18.54 17.11
C HIS A 86 1.58 18.93 15.64
N ALA A 87 0.36 18.78 15.15
CA ALA A 87 -0.02 19.19 13.79
C ALA A 87 0.13 20.70 13.59
N GLU A 88 -0.32 21.51 14.56
CA GLU A 88 -0.10 22.95 14.61
C GLU A 88 1.40 23.29 14.52
N LYS A 89 2.24 22.66 15.35
CA LYS A 89 3.70 22.87 15.33
C LYS A 89 4.33 22.52 13.97
N GLU A 90 3.92 21.41 13.35
CA GLU A 90 4.49 20.97 12.06
C GLU A 90 4.01 21.83 10.88
N LEU A 91 2.83 22.45 10.98
CA LEU A 91 2.26 23.34 9.96
C LEU A 91 2.59 24.82 10.20
N ALA A 92 2.98 25.22 11.41
CA ALA A 92 3.27 26.62 11.76
C ALA A 92 4.22 27.33 10.77
N PRO A 93 5.35 26.74 10.29
CA PRO A 93 6.20 27.40 9.31
C PRO A 93 5.52 27.68 7.96
N MET A 94 4.53 26.86 7.56
CA MET A 94 3.73 27.11 6.36
C MET A 94 2.70 28.22 6.60
N LEU A 95 2.10 28.27 7.79
CA LEU A 95 1.12 29.29 8.15
C LEU A 95 1.78 30.67 8.32
N GLU A 96 2.96 30.73 8.94
CA GLU A 96 3.79 31.93 9.07
C GLU A 96 4.25 32.47 7.71
N ALA A 97 4.53 31.59 6.75
CA ALA A 97 4.86 31.96 5.37
C ALA A 97 3.63 32.43 4.54
N GLY A 98 2.42 32.43 5.10
CA GLY A 98 1.17 32.75 4.40
C GLY A 98 0.67 31.64 3.45
N GLY A 99 1.24 30.44 3.55
CA GLY A 99 0.97 29.30 2.69
C GLY A 99 2.26 28.59 2.24
N GLY A 100 2.11 27.55 1.43
CA GLY A 100 3.24 26.84 0.84
C GLY A 100 2.83 25.52 0.20
N ASP A 101 3.74 24.95 -0.59
CA ASP A 101 3.58 23.62 -1.15
C ASP A 101 3.89 22.57 -0.05
N ILE A 102 2.85 21.84 0.39
CA ILE A 102 2.98 20.83 1.45
C ILE A 102 3.88 19.67 1.03
N CYS A 103 3.90 19.31 -0.25
CA CYS A 103 4.77 18.26 -0.77
C CYS A 103 6.24 18.70 -0.69
N THR A 104 6.54 19.97 -0.92
CA THR A 104 7.89 20.55 -0.81
C THR A 104 8.33 20.61 0.65
N VAL A 105 7.49 21.15 1.54
CA VAL A 105 7.81 21.29 2.98
C VAL A 105 7.99 19.93 3.65
N PHE A 106 7.16 18.94 3.35
CA PHE A 106 7.36 17.58 3.87
C PHE A 106 8.46 16.82 3.08
N SER A 107 8.70 17.11 1.80
CA SER A 107 9.85 16.54 1.07
C SER A 107 11.19 17.04 1.62
N ALA A 108 11.27 18.19 2.28
CA ALA A 108 12.48 18.61 3.01
C ALA A 108 12.90 17.58 4.08
N LYS A 109 11.94 16.82 4.64
CA LYS A 109 12.23 15.70 5.55
C LYS A 109 12.87 14.51 4.81
N LEU A 110 12.56 14.31 3.52
CA LEU A 110 13.25 13.33 2.67
C LEU A 110 14.67 13.77 2.31
N TYR A 111 14.92 15.07 2.07
CA TYR A 111 16.28 15.61 1.95
C TYR A 111 17.09 15.33 3.22
N LYS A 112 16.54 15.64 4.39
CA LYS A 112 17.17 15.33 5.68
C LYS A 112 17.39 13.83 5.93
N THR A 113 16.52 12.98 5.38
CA THR A 113 16.68 11.52 5.41
C THR A 113 17.84 11.07 4.52
N ALA A 114 17.95 11.63 3.31
CA ALA A 114 19.05 11.38 2.38
C ALA A 114 20.40 11.88 2.93
N GLU A 115 20.44 13.08 3.54
CA GLU A 115 21.60 13.60 4.29
C GLU A 115 22.06 12.62 5.38
N THR A 116 21.11 12.18 6.23
CA THR A 116 21.40 11.26 7.34
C THR A 116 21.89 9.90 6.84
N LEU A 117 21.34 9.40 5.73
CA LEU A 117 21.76 8.15 5.09
C LEU A 117 23.18 8.27 4.49
N LEU A 118 23.46 9.37 3.79
CA LEU A 118 24.76 9.64 3.17
C LEU A 118 25.86 9.75 4.23
N GLU A 119 25.62 10.50 5.31
CA GLU A 119 26.54 10.63 6.42
C GLU A 119 26.75 9.28 7.14
N ASN A 120 25.67 8.51 7.34
CA ASN A 120 25.79 7.17 7.90
C ASN A 120 26.65 6.24 7.03
N ARG A 121 26.55 6.30 5.69
CA ARG A 121 27.38 5.46 4.79
C ARG A 121 28.84 5.88 4.72
N ARG A 122 29.15 7.18 4.86
CA ARG A 122 30.54 7.65 5.01
C ARG A 122 31.22 7.06 6.26
N GLN A 123 30.48 6.99 7.36
CA GLN A 123 30.96 6.43 8.62
C GLN A 123 30.89 4.90 8.68
N ASN A 124 29.93 4.30 7.97
CA ASN A 124 29.64 2.85 7.99
C ASN A 124 29.39 2.35 6.55
N PRO A 125 30.45 2.12 5.76
CA PRO A 125 30.33 1.67 4.38
C PRO A 125 29.61 0.31 4.26
N ARG A 126 28.88 0.12 3.17
CA ARG A 126 28.27 -1.17 2.76
C ARG A 126 28.68 -1.54 1.34
N CYS A 127 28.41 -2.76 0.91
CA CYS A 127 28.60 -3.19 -0.48
C CYS A 127 27.86 -2.24 -1.44
N PRO A 128 28.52 -1.63 -2.44
CA PRO A 128 27.89 -0.77 -3.45
C PRO A 128 26.71 -1.43 -4.17
N GLU A 129 26.79 -2.74 -4.38
CA GLU A 129 25.81 -3.57 -5.08
C GLU A 129 24.50 -3.74 -4.29
N ASP A 130 24.52 -3.54 -2.97
CA ASP A 130 23.34 -3.71 -2.12
C ASP A 130 22.40 -2.50 -2.16
N GLU A 131 22.93 -1.28 -2.30
CA GLU A 131 22.14 -0.05 -2.11
C GLU A 131 22.79 1.24 -2.67
N PRO A 132 21.98 2.21 -3.16
CA PRO A 132 22.46 3.34 -3.95
C PRO A 132 23.34 4.36 -3.20
N ALA A 133 23.28 4.46 -1.87
CA ALA A 133 24.12 5.43 -1.14
C ALA A 133 25.59 4.99 -1.07
N SER A 134 25.86 3.69 -0.93
CA SER A 134 27.21 3.15 -1.10
C SER A 134 27.71 3.28 -2.54
N SER A 135 26.87 2.99 -3.54
CA SER A 135 27.24 3.10 -4.96
C SER A 135 27.56 4.55 -5.36
N LEU A 136 26.68 5.51 -5.07
CA LEU A 136 26.88 6.92 -5.46
C LEU A 136 28.14 7.56 -4.86
N LEU A 137 28.60 7.10 -3.69
CA LEU A 137 29.84 7.57 -3.06
C LEU A 137 31.12 7.19 -3.83
N LEU A 138 31.06 6.23 -4.75
CA LEU A 138 32.18 5.85 -5.61
C LEU A 138 32.20 6.61 -6.94
N GLU A 139 31.09 7.24 -7.32
CA GLU A 139 30.89 7.72 -8.67
C GLU A 139 31.55 9.06 -8.97
N LYS A 140 31.87 9.23 -10.26
CA LYS A 140 32.59 10.37 -10.80
C LYS A 140 31.88 10.97 -12.01
N ASP A 141 32.07 12.26 -12.19
CA ASP A 141 31.64 12.98 -13.39
C ASP A 141 32.52 12.63 -14.61
N THR A 142 32.18 13.21 -15.76
CA THR A 142 32.92 13.04 -17.02
C THR A 142 34.34 13.62 -17.01
N GLU A 143 34.68 14.42 -16.00
CA GLU A 143 36.01 15.01 -15.81
C GLU A 143 36.85 14.22 -14.78
N GLY A 144 36.25 13.23 -14.11
CA GLY A 144 36.88 12.35 -13.13
C GLY A 144 36.80 12.84 -11.68
N ASN A 145 36.05 13.91 -11.41
CA ASN A 145 35.80 14.42 -10.06
C ASN A 145 34.69 13.61 -9.39
N PHE A 146 34.74 13.49 -8.06
CA PHE A 146 33.62 12.90 -7.30
C PHE A 146 32.43 13.84 -7.26
N LEU A 147 31.21 13.28 -7.24
CA LEU A 147 29.97 14.03 -7.11
C LEU A 147 29.93 14.86 -5.82
N ASP A 148 29.40 16.07 -5.90
CA ASP A 148 29.27 16.96 -4.74
C ASP A 148 28.15 16.52 -3.79
N ASN A 149 28.15 17.04 -2.56
CA ASN A 149 27.13 16.69 -1.55
C ASN A 149 25.68 16.93 -2.02
N ASN A 150 25.42 18.03 -2.73
CA ASN A 150 24.09 18.38 -3.20
C ASN A 150 23.63 17.41 -4.30
N GLN A 151 24.52 17.04 -5.22
CA GLN A 151 24.28 16.02 -6.24
C GLN A 151 23.98 14.65 -5.59
N LEU A 152 24.80 14.22 -4.63
CA LEU A 152 24.63 12.96 -3.90
C LEU A 152 23.29 12.92 -3.14
N ILE A 153 22.96 13.98 -2.40
CA ILE A 153 21.70 14.10 -1.65
C ILE A 153 20.50 14.13 -2.60
N ALA A 154 20.58 14.87 -3.72
CA ALA A 154 19.52 14.96 -4.71
C ALA A 154 19.23 13.60 -5.37
N CYS A 155 20.27 12.87 -5.78
CA CYS A 155 20.15 11.51 -6.33
C CYS A 155 19.53 10.56 -5.31
N LEU A 156 19.99 10.56 -4.05
CA LEU A 156 19.44 9.69 -3.01
C LEU A 156 17.99 10.02 -2.66
N ARG A 157 17.65 11.30 -2.55
CA ARG A 157 16.27 11.76 -2.37
C ARG A 157 15.40 11.32 -3.55
N GLN A 158 15.91 11.35 -4.78
CA GLN A 158 15.17 10.87 -5.95
C GLN A 158 14.91 9.36 -5.92
N SER A 159 15.91 8.54 -5.54
CA SER A 159 15.72 7.09 -5.35
C SER A 159 14.67 6.78 -4.29
N LEU A 160 14.66 7.51 -3.16
CA LEU A 160 13.64 7.39 -2.12
C LEU A 160 12.24 7.76 -2.63
N VAL A 161 12.09 8.89 -3.33
CA VAL A 161 10.81 9.36 -3.89
C VAL A 161 10.24 8.39 -4.91
N ILE A 162 11.07 7.91 -5.85
CA ILE A 162 10.63 6.96 -6.89
C ILE A 162 10.09 5.68 -6.23
N GLY A 163 10.81 5.11 -5.25
CA GLY A 163 10.37 3.90 -4.54
C GLY A 163 9.06 4.04 -3.77
N MET A 164 8.68 5.27 -3.38
CA MET A 164 7.44 5.53 -2.63
C MET A 164 6.25 5.93 -3.51
N VAL A 165 6.48 6.60 -4.65
CA VAL A 165 5.41 7.23 -5.45
C VAL A 165 5.12 6.49 -6.76
N ALA A 166 6.15 6.05 -7.49
CA ALA A 166 5.96 5.49 -8.82
C ALA A 166 5.29 4.09 -8.79
N PRO A 167 5.64 3.14 -7.90
CA PRO A 167 4.98 1.84 -7.87
C PRO A 167 3.47 1.93 -7.55
N PRO A 168 3.00 2.68 -6.52
CA PRO A 168 1.57 2.82 -6.27
C PRO A 168 0.79 3.45 -7.44
N LEU A 169 1.35 4.49 -8.08
CA LEU A 169 0.70 5.14 -9.23
C LEU A 169 0.67 4.23 -10.46
N LEU A 170 1.78 3.55 -10.78
CA LEU A 170 1.85 2.61 -11.91
C LEU A 170 0.88 1.43 -11.71
N ILE A 171 0.86 0.84 -10.51
CA ILE A 171 -0.08 -0.24 -10.17
C ILE A 171 -1.52 0.27 -10.28
N GLY A 172 -1.83 1.46 -9.75
CA GLY A 172 -3.15 2.07 -9.86
C GLY A 172 -3.57 2.33 -11.32
N ALA A 173 -2.67 2.85 -12.15
CA ALA A 173 -2.92 3.12 -13.56
C ALA A 173 -3.10 1.83 -14.38
N ILE A 174 -2.29 0.80 -14.12
CA ILE A 174 -2.46 -0.54 -14.72
C ILE A 174 -3.82 -1.13 -14.33
N CYS A 175 -4.18 -1.11 -13.04
CA CYS A 175 -5.49 -1.58 -12.58
C CYS A 175 -6.65 -0.79 -13.22
N ASN A 176 -6.51 0.52 -13.41
CA ASN A 176 -7.52 1.35 -14.05
C ASN A 176 -7.63 1.05 -15.56
N HIS A 177 -6.52 1.00 -16.29
CA HIS A 177 -6.52 0.74 -17.74
C HIS A 177 -7.00 -0.68 -18.08
N LEU A 178 -6.51 -1.70 -17.35
CA LEU A 178 -7.00 -3.08 -17.50
C LEU A 178 -8.44 -3.27 -17.03
N SER A 179 -9.06 -2.31 -16.31
CA SER A 179 -10.50 -2.34 -16.04
C SER A 179 -11.35 -2.01 -17.29
N GLN A 180 -10.75 -1.39 -18.31
CA GLN A 180 -11.44 -0.87 -19.50
C GLN A 180 -11.06 -1.61 -20.80
N ASP A 181 -9.83 -2.10 -20.93
CA ASP A 181 -9.35 -2.81 -22.14
C ASP A 181 -9.37 -4.33 -21.94
N GLN A 182 -10.18 -5.06 -22.72
CA GLN A 182 -10.40 -6.50 -22.60
C GLN A 182 -9.58 -7.33 -23.62
N GLU A 183 -9.16 -6.72 -24.73
CA GLU A 183 -8.37 -7.37 -25.76
C GLU A 183 -6.91 -7.45 -25.33
N LEU A 184 -6.34 -6.34 -24.83
CA LEU A 184 -4.99 -6.30 -24.27
C LEU A 184 -4.83 -7.26 -23.10
N GLN A 185 -5.84 -7.34 -22.21
CA GLN A 185 -5.86 -8.37 -21.19
C GLN A 185 -5.71 -9.77 -21.82
N THR A 186 -6.43 -10.07 -22.89
CA THR A 186 -6.43 -11.41 -23.52
C THR A 186 -5.06 -11.79 -24.09
N GLN A 187 -4.32 -10.81 -24.61
CA GLN A 187 -2.97 -11.02 -25.11
C GLN A 187 -1.94 -11.21 -23.97
N LEU A 188 -2.02 -10.42 -22.89
CA LEU A 188 -1.12 -10.52 -21.74
C LEU A 188 -1.28 -11.82 -20.93
N ARG A 189 -2.32 -12.62 -21.21
CA ARG A 189 -2.61 -13.89 -20.52
C ARG A 189 -1.74 -15.07 -20.95
N SER A 190 -1.00 -14.98 -22.06
CA SER A 190 -0.24 -16.12 -22.59
C SER A 190 1.19 -16.28 -22.06
N ASP A 191 1.68 -15.42 -21.15
CA ASP A 191 3.08 -15.43 -20.68
C ASP A 191 3.24 -14.81 -19.25
N LEU A 192 3.70 -15.55 -18.21
CA LEU A 192 3.33 -15.24 -16.79
C LEU A 192 4.24 -15.61 -15.60
N SER A 193 4.11 -14.85 -14.49
CA SER A 193 4.65 -15.16 -13.13
C SER A 193 3.97 -14.41 -11.94
N PHE A 194 3.85 -15.06 -10.74
CA PHE A 194 3.39 -14.64 -9.36
C PHE A 194 2.04 -15.26 -8.79
N ALA A 195 1.69 -15.14 -7.45
CA ALA A 195 0.45 -15.69 -6.76
C ALA A 195 0.24 -15.36 -5.22
N ARG A 196 -0.96 -15.60 -4.63
CA ARG A 196 -1.32 -15.80 -3.16
C ARG A 196 -2.00 -17.19 -2.85
N THR A 197 -3.06 -17.37 -2.00
CA THR A 197 -3.72 -18.70 -1.64
C THR A 197 -5.15 -18.64 -0.99
N ALA A 198 -6.00 -19.71 -1.11
CA ALA A 198 -7.26 -20.05 -0.37
C ALA A 198 -7.28 -21.55 0.09
N PRO A 199 -8.18 -22.06 0.97
CA PRO A 199 -8.04 -23.41 1.58
C PRO A 199 -9.11 -24.46 1.23
N ARG A 200 -10.22 -24.11 0.57
CA ARG A 200 -11.30 -25.04 0.17
C ARG A 200 -12.04 -24.52 -1.07
N THR A 201 -12.80 -25.38 -1.75
CA THR A 201 -13.65 -24.95 -2.88
C THR A 201 -14.75 -24.01 -2.42
N VAL A 202 -14.94 -22.90 -3.13
CA VAL A 202 -16.00 -21.91 -2.88
C VAL A 202 -16.69 -21.55 -4.19
N SER A 203 -18.00 -21.27 -4.15
CA SER A 203 -18.83 -21.00 -5.33
C SER A 203 -19.13 -19.50 -5.52
N LEU A 204 -18.14 -18.77 -6.05
CA LEU A 204 -18.23 -17.42 -6.64
C LEU A 204 -17.19 -17.37 -7.79
N GLN A 205 -17.57 -17.96 -8.94
CA GLN A 205 -16.68 -18.85 -9.74
C GLN A 205 -16.12 -20.02 -8.90
N GLU A 206 -15.59 -21.07 -9.52
CA GLU A 206 -14.86 -22.10 -8.78
C GLU A 206 -13.51 -21.53 -8.32
N ILE A 207 -13.40 -21.21 -7.03
CA ILE A 207 -12.13 -20.91 -6.36
C ILE A 207 -11.62 -22.20 -5.75
N ASN A 208 -10.45 -22.69 -6.17
CA ASN A 208 -9.93 -23.96 -5.63
C ASN A 208 -9.23 -23.80 -4.27
N PRO A 209 -9.15 -24.88 -3.47
CA PRO A 209 -8.10 -24.99 -2.46
C PRO A 209 -6.73 -24.75 -3.11
N GLY A 210 -5.90 -23.95 -2.45
CA GLY A 210 -4.66 -23.40 -3.00
C GLY A 210 -4.79 -22.00 -3.60
N GLU A 211 -5.99 -21.47 -3.90
CA GLU A 211 -6.10 -20.37 -4.88
C GLU A 211 -6.16 -18.92 -4.33
N PRO A 212 -5.29 -18.02 -4.82
CA PRO A 212 -5.26 -16.63 -4.41
C PRO A 212 -6.58 -15.83 -4.60
N ILE A 213 -6.86 -14.85 -3.73
CA ILE A 213 -7.89 -13.81 -3.94
C ILE A 213 -7.36 -12.40 -3.62
N THR A 214 -7.75 -11.40 -4.40
CA THR A 214 -7.51 -9.96 -4.13
C THR A 214 -8.80 -9.25 -3.75
N LEU A 215 -8.70 -8.33 -2.78
CA LEU A 215 -9.76 -7.41 -2.37
C LEU A 215 -9.44 -5.98 -2.85
N PRO A 216 -9.86 -5.58 -4.07
CA PRO A 216 -9.75 -4.23 -4.58
C PRO A 216 -10.75 -3.29 -3.88
N TYR A 217 -10.51 -2.97 -2.61
CA TYR A 217 -11.34 -2.05 -1.83
C TYR A 217 -11.59 -0.70 -2.53
N ALA A 218 -10.63 -0.23 -3.33
CA ALA A 218 -10.78 0.97 -4.16
C ALA A 218 -11.90 0.84 -5.22
N ALA A 219 -12.04 -0.32 -5.87
CA ALA A 219 -13.10 -0.57 -6.85
C ALA A 219 -14.46 -0.75 -6.16
N ALA A 220 -14.51 -1.49 -5.04
CA ALA A 220 -15.73 -1.64 -4.24
C ALA A 220 -16.25 -0.29 -3.70
N ASN A 221 -15.36 0.63 -3.31
CA ASN A 221 -15.72 1.99 -2.90
C ASN A 221 -16.17 2.90 -4.06
N ARG A 222 -16.15 2.40 -5.30
CA ARG A 222 -16.67 3.07 -6.49
C ARG A 222 -17.89 2.37 -7.11
N ASP A 223 -18.46 1.38 -6.42
CA ASP A 223 -19.65 0.65 -6.88
C ASP A 223 -20.88 1.59 -6.88
N PRO A 224 -21.44 1.97 -8.05
CA PRO A 224 -22.53 2.94 -8.13
C PRO A 224 -23.86 2.39 -7.58
N SER A 225 -23.99 1.08 -7.39
CA SER A 225 -25.17 0.49 -6.73
C SER A 225 -25.21 0.74 -5.22
N ILE A 226 -24.05 1.10 -4.64
CA ILE A 226 -23.88 1.40 -3.21
C ILE A 226 -23.63 2.90 -3.03
N PHE A 227 -22.77 3.50 -3.85
CA PHE A 227 -22.38 4.90 -3.76
C PHE A 227 -22.83 5.67 -5.00
N PRO A 228 -24.01 6.31 -5.00
CA PRO A 228 -24.41 7.23 -6.07
C PRO A 228 -23.36 8.31 -6.28
N ASP A 229 -23.06 8.65 -7.53
CA ASP A 229 -21.96 9.54 -7.95
C ASP A 229 -20.60 9.16 -7.32
N PRO A 230 -20.10 7.92 -7.53
CA PRO A 230 -18.98 7.35 -6.77
C PRO A 230 -17.66 8.11 -6.94
N ASP A 231 -17.47 8.76 -8.10
CA ASP A 231 -16.26 9.53 -8.42
C ASP A 231 -16.31 10.97 -7.89
N GLN A 232 -17.43 11.41 -7.30
CA GLN A 232 -17.59 12.74 -6.72
C GLN A 232 -17.29 12.76 -5.22
N PHE A 233 -16.60 13.82 -4.78
CA PHE A 233 -16.41 14.10 -3.36
C PHE A 233 -17.70 14.69 -2.76
N ASN A 234 -18.32 13.94 -1.85
CA ASN A 234 -19.49 14.37 -1.10
C ASN A 234 -19.25 14.17 0.40
N LEU A 235 -19.05 15.28 1.13
CA LEU A 235 -18.83 15.28 2.57
C LEU A 235 -20.03 14.76 3.38
N ASN A 236 -21.24 14.97 2.86
CA ASN A 236 -22.51 14.70 3.54
C ASN A 236 -23.17 13.39 3.04
N ARG A 237 -22.40 12.49 2.40
CA ARG A 237 -22.89 11.22 1.87
C ARG A 237 -23.43 10.33 3.00
N GLU A 238 -24.74 10.09 3.01
CA GLU A 238 -25.45 9.42 4.13
C GLU A 238 -24.89 8.04 4.50
N ASN A 239 -24.41 7.29 3.50
CA ASN A 239 -23.90 5.93 3.68
C ASN A 239 -22.36 5.85 3.83
N LEU A 240 -21.69 6.95 4.23
CA LEU A 240 -20.23 7.02 4.37
C LEU A 240 -19.62 5.85 5.16
N THR A 241 -20.28 5.40 6.23
CA THR A 241 -19.83 4.27 7.09
C THR A 241 -19.84 2.90 6.41
N SER A 242 -20.39 2.81 5.19
CA SER A 242 -20.38 1.60 4.37
C SER A 242 -19.06 1.42 3.61
N HIS A 243 -18.21 2.45 3.52
CA HIS A 243 -16.93 2.32 2.81
C HIS A 243 -16.04 1.19 3.38
N LEU A 244 -15.31 0.52 2.50
CA LEU A 244 -14.36 -0.55 2.83
C LEU A 244 -12.91 -0.06 2.83
N GLY A 245 -12.69 1.26 2.92
CA GLY A 245 -11.36 1.89 2.82
C GLY A 245 -10.38 1.48 3.93
N PHE A 246 -10.90 1.06 5.08
CA PHE A 246 -10.12 0.49 6.20
C PHE A 246 -10.27 -1.03 6.30
N GLY A 247 -10.66 -1.70 5.21
CA GLY A 247 -11.01 -3.11 5.23
C GLY A 247 -12.37 -3.38 5.87
N ARG A 248 -12.64 -4.66 6.16
CA ARG A 248 -13.84 -5.13 6.86
C ARG A 248 -13.55 -6.49 7.50
N GLY A 249 -14.20 -6.79 8.62
CA GLY A 249 -14.04 -8.09 9.30
C GLY A 249 -12.95 -8.06 10.36
N ARG A 250 -12.03 -9.03 10.33
CA ARG A 250 -11.05 -9.24 11.42
C ARG A 250 -9.78 -8.39 11.29
N HIS A 251 -9.42 -7.98 10.08
CA HIS A 251 -8.25 -7.14 9.77
C HIS A 251 -8.70 -5.71 9.50
#